data_AF-A0A8T4LH15-F1
#
_entry.id   AF-A0A8T4LH15-F1
#
_cell.length_a   1.000
_cell.length_b   1.000
_cell.length_c   1.000
_cell.angle_alpha   90.00
_cell.angle_beta   90.00
_cell.angle_gamma   90.00
#
_symmetry.space_group_name_H-M   'P 1'
#
loop_
_entity.id
_entity.type
_entity.pdbx_description
1 polymer ?
#
loop_
_entity_poly.entity_id
_entity_poly.type
_entity_poly.pdbx_seq_one_letter_code
_entity_poly.pdbx_strand_id
1 'polypeptide(L)'
;MEKIKPKYIPPYVRIKRIMRDIPSDHIEAGYKYLNIRQMLADKGVQCRCIRCREIGHKEVESVKPELNIIEYNASNGKEYFISFDDKQSDSIIGFARLRLPEDTKHAFIRELHVYGQAIPLGESGEVQHKGLGKRLLAKAEQIAKDAGRDEVLVLSGVGV
;
A
#
# COMPACT_ATOMS: atom_id res chain seq x y z
N MET A 1 18.30 0.65 11.39
CA MET A 1 16.89 0.52 10.94
C MET A 1 15.86 1.05 11.93
N GLU A 2 16.11 1.03 13.25
CA GLU A 2 15.21 1.62 14.27
C GLU A 2 14.85 3.08 14.00
N LYS A 3 15.84 3.90 13.61
CA LYS A 3 15.61 5.32 13.28
C LYS A 3 15.00 5.54 11.89
N ILE A 4 15.01 4.54 11.00
CA ILE A 4 14.71 4.72 9.57
C ILE A 4 13.21 4.53 9.31
N LYS A 5 12.64 3.42 9.78
CA LYS A 5 11.26 3.06 9.49
C LYS A 5 10.20 4.06 10.01
N PRO A 6 10.23 4.48 11.29
CA PRO A 6 9.20 5.38 11.83
C PRO A 6 9.39 6.84 11.39
N LYS A 7 10.65 7.28 11.16
CA LYS A 7 10.96 8.70 10.91
C LYS A 7 11.01 9.09 9.44
N TYR A 8 11.36 8.18 8.53
CA TYR A 8 11.66 8.52 7.14
C TYR A 8 10.84 7.76 6.10
N ILE A 9 9.97 6.83 6.50
CA ILE A 9 9.19 6.04 5.54
C ILE A 9 7.75 6.54 5.53
N PRO A 10 7.33 7.23 4.45
CA PRO A 10 5.96 7.69 4.33
C PRO A 10 4.95 6.55 4.24
N PRO A 11 3.68 6.78 4.62
CA PRO A 11 2.63 5.77 4.59
C PRO A 11 2.33 5.19 3.20
N TYR A 12 2.65 5.93 2.12
CA TYR A 12 2.47 5.49 0.73
C TYR A 12 3.60 4.60 0.20
N VAL A 13 4.61 4.27 1.02
CA VAL A 13 5.74 3.42 0.61
C VAL A 13 5.51 1.97 1.07
N ARG A 14 5.76 1.01 0.17
CA ARG A 14 5.72 -0.43 0.48
C ARG A 14 7.13 -0.99 0.56
N ILE A 15 7.53 -1.45 1.74
CA ILE A 15 8.84 -2.11 1.93
C ILE A 15 8.71 -3.59 1.59
N LYS A 16 9.42 -4.06 0.56
CA LYS A 16 9.50 -5.49 0.23
C LYS A 16 9.99 -6.33 1.42
N ARG A 17 9.65 -7.61 1.44
CA ARG A 17 10.15 -8.54 2.47
C ARG A 17 11.68 -8.52 2.38
N ILE A 18 12.33 -8.31 3.52
CA ILE A 18 13.79 -8.34 3.59
C ILE A 18 14.15 -9.83 3.64
N MET A 19 14.47 -10.38 2.48
CA MET A 19 14.98 -11.73 2.34
C MET A 19 16.36 -11.64 1.72
N ARG A 20 17.16 -12.67 1.93
CA ARG A 20 18.42 -12.86 1.23
C ARG A 20 18.37 -14.23 0.60
N ASP A 21 18.80 -14.28 -0.64
CA ASP A 21 18.98 -15.53 -1.38
C ASP A 21 20.38 -16.14 -1.12
N ILE A 22 21.14 -15.56 -0.17
CA ILE A 22 22.46 -16.01 0.24
C ILE A 22 22.34 -16.78 1.57
N PRO A 23 22.74 -18.06 1.62
CA PRO A 23 22.79 -18.83 2.86
C PRO A 23 23.70 -18.18 3.90
N SER A 24 23.30 -18.27 5.17
CA SER A 24 24.01 -17.62 6.28
C SER A 24 25.46 -18.07 6.42
N ASP A 25 25.77 -19.29 6.00
CA ASP A 25 27.09 -19.91 6.10
C ASP A 25 28.11 -19.29 5.14
N HIS A 26 27.65 -18.60 4.10
CA HIS A 26 28.50 -17.85 3.17
C HIS A 26 28.73 -16.39 3.59
N ILE A 27 28.34 -16.02 4.81
CA ILE A 27 28.47 -14.65 5.33
C ILE A 27 29.69 -14.54 6.23
N GLU A 28 30.78 -14.03 5.65
CA GLU A 28 32.02 -13.72 6.37
C GLU A 28 31.86 -12.49 7.28
N ALA A 29 31.20 -11.43 6.79
CA ALA A 29 30.90 -10.22 7.56
C ALA A 29 29.51 -9.65 7.19
N GLY A 30 28.83 -9.06 8.17
CA GLY A 30 27.52 -8.43 8.01
C GLY A 30 26.42 -9.04 8.88
N TYR A 31 25.19 -8.59 8.65
CA TYR A 31 24.04 -8.97 9.48
C TYR A 31 23.68 -10.44 9.22
N LYS A 32 23.62 -11.33 10.22
CA LYS A 32 23.36 -12.78 9.98
C LYS A 32 21.89 -13.19 10.09
N TYR A 33 21.07 -12.39 10.77
CA TYR A 33 19.67 -12.76 11.04
C TYR A 33 18.69 -12.23 9.97
N LEU A 34 17.62 -12.96 9.68
CA LEU A 34 16.58 -12.55 8.71
C LEU A 34 15.33 -11.95 9.38
N ASN A 35 15.25 -12.00 10.72
CA ASN A 35 14.11 -11.58 11.53
C ASN A 35 14.14 -10.10 11.96
N ILE A 36 14.82 -9.23 11.19
CA ILE A 36 14.99 -7.79 11.52
C ILE A 36 13.66 -7.10 11.86
N ARG A 37 12.58 -7.50 11.20
CA ARG A 37 11.26 -6.90 11.44
C ARG A 37 10.69 -7.27 12.81
N GLN A 38 10.85 -8.51 13.22
CA GLN A 38 10.43 -8.98 14.54
C GLN A 38 11.24 -8.24 15.61
N MET A 39 12.56 -8.18 15.45
CA MET A 39 13.42 -7.43 16.37
C MET A 39 13.09 -5.94 16.49
N LEU A 40 12.58 -5.32 15.42
CA LEU A 40 12.11 -3.92 15.46
C LEU A 40 10.76 -3.79 16.18
N ALA A 41 9.85 -4.77 15.99
CA ALA A 41 8.57 -4.82 16.67
C ALA A 41 8.76 -5.04 18.18
N ASP A 42 9.65 -5.96 18.58
CA ASP A 42 9.99 -6.23 19.99
C ASP A 42 10.55 -4.99 20.69
N LYS A 43 11.17 -4.08 19.93
CA LYS A 43 11.69 -2.79 20.42
C LYS A 43 10.67 -1.66 20.35
N GLY A 44 9.40 -1.96 20.09
CA GLY A 44 8.30 -0.99 20.04
C GLY A 44 8.35 -0.03 18.84
N VAL A 45 9.13 -0.33 17.80
CA VAL A 45 9.21 0.55 16.62
C VAL A 45 7.98 0.36 15.75
N GLN A 46 7.05 1.30 15.82
CA GLN A 46 5.85 1.32 14.98
C GLN A 46 6.18 1.76 13.55
N CYS A 47 5.96 0.88 12.58
CA CYS A 47 6.21 1.13 11.17
C CYS A 47 4.89 1.32 10.42
N ARG A 48 4.70 2.48 9.78
CA ARG A 48 3.48 2.81 9.04
C ARG A 48 3.55 2.61 7.52
N CYS A 49 4.58 1.91 7.03
CA CYS A 49 4.65 1.54 5.61
C CYS A 49 3.47 0.65 5.21
N ILE A 50 3.10 0.66 3.93
CA ILE A 50 1.96 -0.12 3.39
C ILE A 50 2.00 -1.56 3.89
N ARG A 51 3.17 -2.22 3.80
CA ARG A 51 3.32 -3.63 4.19
C ARG A 51 2.98 -3.93 5.65
N CYS A 52 3.24 -3.01 6.57
CA CYS A 52 2.93 -3.20 7.99
C CYS A 52 1.46 -2.94 8.31
N ARG A 53 0.74 -2.29 7.39
CA ARG A 53 -0.67 -1.94 7.52
C ARG A 53 -1.57 -2.82 6.66
N GLU A 54 -1.07 -3.73 5.83
CA GLU A 54 -1.93 -4.58 4.97
C GLU A 54 -2.89 -5.40 5.84
N ILE A 55 -4.20 -5.31 5.56
CA ILE A 55 -5.24 -6.01 6.33
C ILE A 55 -5.04 -7.53 6.34
N GLY A 56 -4.47 -8.11 5.28
CA GLY A 56 -4.18 -9.55 5.19
C GLY A 56 -3.13 -10.07 6.20
N HIS A 57 -2.51 -9.18 6.98
CA HIS A 57 -1.63 -9.54 8.08
C HIS A 57 -2.30 -9.41 9.47
N LYS A 58 -3.60 -9.12 9.54
CA LYS A 58 -4.34 -8.90 10.78
C LYS A 58 -5.64 -9.69 10.79
N GLU A 59 -5.97 -10.28 11.92
CA GLU A 59 -7.29 -10.86 12.19
C GLU A 59 -8.21 -9.70 12.58
N VAL A 60 -9.20 -9.41 11.74
CA VAL A 60 -10.14 -8.31 11.96
C VAL A 60 -11.56 -8.82 11.77
N GLU A 61 -12.36 -8.78 12.83
CA GLU A 61 -13.75 -9.25 12.86
C GLU A 61 -14.70 -8.28 12.11
N SER A 62 -14.35 -6.99 12.06
CA SER A 62 -15.18 -5.92 11.49
C SER A 62 -14.30 -4.85 10.86
N VAL A 63 -14.53 -4.55 9.59
CA VAL A 63 -13.75 -3.55 8.84
C VAL A 63 -14.63 -2.35 8.52
N LYS A 64 -14.23 -1.16 8.99
CA LYS A 64 -14.88 0.11 8.61
C LYS A 64 -13.98 0.91 7.65
N PRO A 65 -14.14 0.75 6.31
CA PRO A 65 -13.30 1.42 5.34
C PRO A 65 -13.54 2.94 5.32
N GLU A 66 -12.52 3.71 5.67
CA GLU A 66 -12.49 5.16 5.54
C GLU A 66 -11.55 5.59 4.41
N LEU A 67 -12.00 6.50 3.56
CA LEU A 67 -11.23 6.99 2.43
C LEU A 67 -10.18 8.00 2.94
N ASN A 68 -8.92 7.79 2.58
CA ASN A 68 -7.79 8.65 2.88
C ASN A 68 -7.06 9.03 1.59
N ILE A 69 -6.52 10.25 1.52
CA ILE A 69 -5.81 10.76 0.35
C ILE A 69 -4.54 11.47 0.82
N ILE A 70 -3.40 11.05 0.29
CA ILE A 70 -2.11 11.69 0.53
C ILE A 70 -1.58 12.22 -0.81
N GLU A 71 -1.48 13.54 -0.92
CA GLU A 71 -0.85 14.23 -2.06
C GLU A 71 0.65 14.45 -1.79
N TYR A 72 1.50 14.20 -2.79
CA TYR A 72 2.92 14.49 -2.73
C TYR A 72 3.50 14.78 -4.13
N ASN A 73 4.55 15.60 -4.20
CA ASN A 73 5.24 15.90 -5.45
C ASN A 73 6.29 14.82 -5.75
N ALA A 74 6.36 14.35 -6.99
CA ALA A 74 7.39 13.42 -7.43
C ALA A 74 7.66 13.54 -8.94
N SER A 75 8.94 13.73 -9.30
CA SER A 75 9.44 13.73 -10.69
C SER A 75 8.59 14.61 -11.62
N ASN A 76 8.54 15.92 -11.37
CA ASN A 76 7.79 16.91 -12.17
C ASN A 76 6.31 16.54 -12.39
N GLY A 77 5.66 16.16 -11.30
CA GLY A 77 4.25 15.81 -11.29
C GLY A 77 3.72 15.64 -9.88
N LYS A 78 2.39 15.58 -9.77
CA LYS A 78 1.70 15.30 -8.52
C LYS A 78 1.32 13.83 -8.44
N GLU A 79 1.48 13.26 -7.26
CA GLU A 79 1.09 11.91 -6.94
C GLU A 79 0.02 11.93 -5.84
N TYR A 80 -0.99 11.10 -6.02
CA TYR A 80 -2.08 10.90 -5.07
C TYR A 80 -2.08 9.44 -4.66
N PHE A 81 -1.84 9.19 -3.38
CA PHE A 81 -2.06 7.89 -2.77
C PHE A 81 -3.46 7.90 -2.15
N ILE A 82 -4.40 7.22 -2.82
CA ILE A 82 -5.80 7.13 -2.42
C ILE A 82 -5.98 5.77 -1.77
N SER A 83 -6.37 5.71 -0.50
CA SER A 83 -6.49 4.44 0.21
C SER A 83 -7.81 4.33 0.97
N PHE A 84 -8.28 3.11 1.15
CA PHE A 84 -9.26 2.78 2.16
C PHE A 84 -8.52 2.20 3.37
N ASP A 85 -8.56 2.94 4.46
CA ASP A 85 -7.92 2.60 5.72
C ASP A 85 -9.02 2.27 6.75
N ASP A 86 -8.78 1.29 7.62
CA ASP A 86 -9.53 1.11 8.85
C ASP A 86 -8.79 1.78 10.01
N LYS A 87 -9.44 2.75 10.67
CA LYS A 87 -8.88 3.49 11.79
C LYS A 87 -8.73 2.66 13.05
N GLN A 88 -9.59 1.67 13.27
CA GLN A 88 -9.55 0.87 14.49
C GLN A 88 -8.30 -0.02 14.50
N SER A 89 -8.03 -0.69 13.39
CA SER A 89 -6.86 -1.55 13.27
C SER A 89 -5.61 -0.86 12.72
N ASP A 90 -5.67 0.41 12.27
CA ASP A 90 -4.62 1.09 11.47
C ASP A 90 -4.18 0.23 10.26
N SER A 91 -5.17 -0.21 9.46
CA SER A 91 -4.96 -1.15 8.36
C SER A 91 -5.40 -0.59 7.02
N ILE A 92 -4.67 -0.91 5.96
CA ILE A 92 -5.01 -0.59 4.57
C ILE A 92 -5.74 -1.79 3.98
N ILE A 93 -6.95 -1.54 3.49
CA ILE A 93 -7.85 -2.51 2.86
C ILE A 93 -7.64 -2.49 1.35
N GLY A 94 -7.36 -1.33 0.79
CA GLY A 94 -7.01 -1.18 -0.61
C GLY A 94 -6.51 0.23 -0.90
N PHE A 95 -5.84 0.41 -2.03
CA PHE A 95 -5.34 1.70 -2.46
C PHE A 95 -5.23 1.78 -3.97
N ALA A 96 -5.18 3.02 -4.47
CA ALA A 96 -4.83 3.37 -5.83
C ALA A 96 -3.74 4.45 -5.83
N ARG A 97 -2.84 4.39 -6.81
CA ARG A 97 -1.82 5.42 -7.06
C ARG A 97 -2.19 6.17 -8.32
N LEU A 98 -2.60 7.41 -8.17
CA LEU A 98 -2.88 8.31 -9.28
C LEU A 98 -1.70 9.27 -9.46
N ARG A 99 -1.22 9.41 -10.69
CA ARG A 99 -0.17 10.35 -11.08
C ARG A 99 -0.74 11.36 -12.06
N LEU A 100 -0.46 12.63 -11.81
CA LEU A 100 -0.76 13.76 -12.67
C LEU A 100 0.56 14.44 -13.08
N PRO A 101 1.16 14.08 -14.23
CA PRO A 101 2.35 14.76 -14.73
C PRO A 101 2.02 16.20 -15.15
N GLU A 102 3.01 17.10 -15.14
CA GLU A 102 2.79 18.50 -15.55
C GLU A 102 2.78 18.69 -17.07
N ASP A 103 3.43 17.79 -17.81
CA ASP A 103 3.75 17.88 -19.23
C ASP A 103 2.69 17.26 -20.16
N THR A 104 1.60 16.73 -19.62
CA THR A 104 0.55 16.05 -20.38
C THR A 104 -0.83 16.31 -19.77
N LYS A 105 -1.89 16.25 -20.57
CA LYS A 105 -3.27 16.32 -20.08
C LYS A 105 -3.84 15.00 -19.57
N HIS A 106 -3.09 13.91 -19.64
CA HIS A 106 -3.53 12.60 -19.16
C HIS A 106 -3.19 12.40 -17.67
N ALA A 107 -4.07 11.69 -16.98
CA ALA A 107 -3.82 11.15 -15.65
C ALA A 107 -3.49 9.66 -15.75
N PHE A 108 -2.67 9.15 -14.82
CA PHE A 108 -2.26 7.75 -14.82
C PHE A 108 -2.59 7.06 -13.50
N ILE A 109 -3.40 6.02 -13.53
CA ILE A 109 -3.51 5.08 -12.41
C ILE A 109 -2.40 4.05 -12.57
N ARG A 110 -1.37 4.17 -11.72
CA ARG A 110 -0.14 3.36 -11.80
C ARG A 110 -0.25 2.03 -11.07
N GLU A 111 -1.14 1.96 -10.10
CA GLU A 111 -1.37 0.78 -9.29
C GLU A 111 -2.78 0.89 -8.72
N LEU A 112 -3.54 -0.20 -8.80
CA LEU A 112 -4.78 -0.42 -8.05
C LEU A 112 -4.62 -1.75 -7.33
N HIS A 113 -4.81 -1.74 -6.02
CA HIS A 113 -4.71 -2.95 -5.22
C HIS A 113 -5.80 -2.96 -4.15
N VAL A 114 -6.57 -4.04 -4.11
CA VAL A 114 -7.53 -4.30 -3.04
C VAL A 114 -7.11 -5.60 -2.39
N TYR A 115 -6.80 -5.55 -1.09
CA TYR A 115 -6.47 -6.75 -0.34
C TYR A 115 -7.75 -7.57 -0.16
N GLY A 116 -7.71 -8.85 -0.55
CA GLY A 116 -8.73 -9.80 -0.11
C GLY A 116 -8.54 -10.09 1.38
N GLN A 117 -9.61 -10.49 2.07
CA GLN A 117 -9.44 -11.18 3.34
C GLN A 117 -8.64 -12.45 3.07
N ALA A 118 -7.56 -12.67 3.83
CA ALA A 118 -6.96 -13.99 3.94
C ALA A 118 -7.98 -14.84 4.69
N ILE A 119 -8.74 -15.67 3.98
CA ILE A 119 -9.62 -16.63 4.63
C ILE A 119 -8.71 -17.66 5.31
N PRO A 120 -8.88 -17.96 6.61
CA PRO A 120 -8.21 -19.08 7.24
C PRO A 120 -8.44 -20.34 6.39
N LEU A 121 -7.40 -21.16 6.21
CA LEU A 121 -7.51 -22.43 5.48
C LEU A 121 -8.63 -23.28 6.10
N GLY A 122 -9.78 -23.37 5.43
CA GLY A 122 -10.91 -24.21 5.84
C GLY A 122 -12.26 -23.51 6.02
N GLU A 123 -12.34 -22.18 5.99
CA GLU A 123 -13.62 -21.45 6.14
C GLU A 123 -14.10 -20.80 4.83
N SER A 124 -15.41 -20.58 4.72
CA SER A 124 -16.07 -19.93 3.58
C SER A 124 -16.50 -18.52 3.99
N GLY A 125 -15.59 -17.54 3.90
CA GLY A 125 -15.91 -16.14 4.19
C GLY A 125 -16.53 -15.42 3.00
N GLU A 126 -17.67 -14.75 3.20
CA GLU A 126 -18.21 -13.82 2.20
C GLU A 126 -17.23 -12.65 1.97
N VAL A 127 -16.91 -12.39 0.70
CA VAL A 127 -15.95 -11.36 0.28
C VAL A 127 -16.50 -9.96 0.62
N GLN A 128 -16.17 -9.45 1.81
CA GLN A 128 -16.60 -8.14 2.34
C GLN A 128 -16.02 -6.91 1.60
N HIS A 129 -15.21 -7.10 0.55
CA HIS A 129 -14.53 -6.02 -0.19
C HIS A 129 -15.08 -5.76 -1.59
N LYS A 130 -16.25 -6.32 -1.93
CA LYS A 130 -16.91 -6.07 -3.23
C LYS A 130 -17.16 -4.57 -3.41
N GLY A 131 -16.55 -3.99 -4.44
CA GLY A 131 -16.79 -2.60 -4.86
C GLY A 131 -15.81 -1.54 -4.33
N LEU A 132 -14.88 -1.88 -3.44
CA LEU A 132 -13.85 -0.92 -2.98
C LEU A 132 -12.95 -0.45 -4.12
N GLY A 133 -12.56 -1.36 -5.02
CA GLY A 133 -11.78 -1.01 -6.23
C GLY A 133 -12.49 0.01 -7.10
N LYS A 134 -13.81 -0.17 -7.34
CA LYS A 134 -14.62 0.79 -8.11
C LYS A 134 -14.67 2.16 -7.43
N ARG A 135 -14.79 2.21 -6.10
CA ARG A 135 -14.79 3.47 -5.33
C ARG A 135 -13.43 4.17 -5.37
N LEU A 136 -12.32 3.43 -5.33
CA LEU A 136 -10.97 3.98 -5.49
C LEU A 136 -10.80 4.61 -6.87
N LEU A 137 -11.23 3.90 -7.92
CA LEU A 137 -11.19 4.39 -9.30
C LEU A 137 -12.03 5.66 -9.47
N ALA A 138 -13.30 5.63 -9.02
CA ALA A 138 -14.17 6.80 -9.09
C ALA A 138 -13.57 8.02 -8.38
N LYS A 139 -12.87 7.82 -7.26
CA LYS A 139 -12.18 8.93 -6.58
C LYS A 139 -10.98 9.43 -7.38
N ALA A 140 -10.21 8.54 -8.00
CA ALA A 140 -9.08 8.91 -8.84
C ALA A 140 -9.55 9.70 -10.08
N GLU A 141 -10.62 9.25 -10.73
CA GLU A 141 -11.26 9.95 -11.85
C GLU A 141 -11.75 11.34 -11.45
N GLN A 142 -12.39 11.47 -10.29
CA GLN A 142 -12.83 12.76 -9.77
C GLN A 142 -11.63 13.71 -9.58
N ILE A 143 -10.55 13.25 -8.94
CA ILE A 143 -9.34 14.06 -8.73
C ILE A 143 -8.71 14.48 -10.07
N ALA A 144 -8.63 13.55 -11.04
CA ALA A 144 -8.11 13.86 -12.37
C ALA A 144 -8.95 14.91 -13.09
N LYS A 145 -10.28 14.79 -13.03
CA LYS A 145 -11.22 15.74 -13.62
C LYS A 145 -11.11 17.13 -12.97
N ASP A 146 -11.06 17.18 -11.63
CA ASP A 146 -10.89 18.43 -10.88
C ASP A 146 -9.55 19.11 -11.20
N ALA A 147 -8.54 18.34 -11.57
CA ALA A 147 -7.24 18.81 -12.03
C ALA A 147 -7.17 19.12 -13.53
N GLY A 148 -8.32 19.13 -14.24
CA GLY A 148 -8.41 19.50 -15.65
C GLY A 148 -7.78 18.49 -16.61
N ARG A 149 -7.77 17.20 -16.26
CA ARG A 149 -7.26 16.12 -17.11
C ARG A 149 -8.36 15.60 -18.02
N ASP A 150 -8.00 15.34 -19.28
CA ASP A 150 -8.94 14.94 -20.32
C ASP A 150 -9.27 13.45 -20.21
N GLU A 151 -8.28 12.63 -19.85
CA GLU A 151 -8.39 11.17 -19.81
C GLU A 151 -7.62 10.56 -18.63
N VAL A 152 -8.05 9.38 -18.19
CA VAL A 152 -7.38 8.58 -17.16
C VAL A 152 -6.93 7.26 -17.77
N LEU A 153 -5.62 7.02 -17.77
CA LEU A 153 -4.99 5.82 -18.30
C LEU A 153 -4.64 4.87 -17.14
N VAL A 154 -5.09 3.61 -17.22
CA VAL A 154 -4.83 2.60 -16.19
C VAL A 154 -3.71 1.67 -16.64
N LEU A 155 -2.63 1.61 -15.86
CA LEU A 155 -1.56 0.64 -16.09
C LEU A 155 -1.99 -0.72 -15.52
N SER A 156 -2.59 -1.52 -16.39
CA SER A 156 -3.10 -2.85 -16.04
C SER A 156 -2.14 -3.95 -16.44
N GLY A 157 -2.02 -4.98 -15.61
CA GLY A 157 -1.33 -6.22 -15.99
C GLY A 157 -2.14 -6.99 -17.03
N VAL A 158 -1.49 -7.82 -17.84
CA VAL A 158 -2.23 -8.71 -18.76
C VAL A 158 -2.94 -9.78 -17.91
N GLY A 159 -4.26 -9.88 -18.06
CA GLY A 159 -5.08 -10.92 -17.41
C GLY A 159 -5.66 -10.58 -16.04
N VAL A 160 -5.71 -9.29 -15.65
CA VAL A 160 -6.40 -8.81 -14.43
C VAL A 160 -7.79 -8.28 -14.71
#